data_AF-A0A934ET08-F1
#
_entry.id   AF-A0A934ET08-F1
#
_cell.length_a   1.000
_cell.length_b   1.000
_cell.length_c   1.000
_cell.angle_alpha   90.00
_cell.angle_beta   90.00
_cell.angle_gamma   90.00
#
_symmetry.space_group_name_H-M   'P 1'
#
loop_
_entity.id
_entity.type
_entity.pdbx_description
1 polymer ?
#
loop_
_entity_poly.entity_id
_entity_poly.type
_entity_poly.pdbx_seq_one_letter_code
_entity_poly.pdbx_strand_id
1 'polypeptide(L)'
;MSKLTLAATLGACVVLVAGCTTTEQGAGYGTLGGAAIGGALGGWPGAAIGAGAGALTGALVGNAVEQSEERNIRAHPLPPPPPPGASLPYGFHADRPGLVKSPWNPNGPWVDVTGFAPGSVVNDPTTGRNFLVP
;
A
#
# COMPACT_ATOMS: atom_id res chain seq x y z
N MET A 1 -22.01 33.62 20.27
CA MET A 1 -20.69 33.38 19.66
C MET A 1 -19.87 32.30 20.38
N SER A 2 -19.95 32.17 21.71
CA SER A 2 -19.24 31.14 22.51
C SER A 2 -19.78 29.70 22.41
N LYS A 3 -21.04 29.51 22.02
CA LYS A 3 -21.65 28.16 21.88
C LYS A 3 -21.31 27.46 20.56
N LEU A 4 -21.03 28.25 19.52
CA LEU A 4 -20.73 27.75 18.18
C LEU A 4 -19.28 27.23 18.09
N THR A 5 -18.35 27.89 18.77
CA THR A 5 -16.95 27.45 18.88
C THR A 5 -16.83 26.15 19.65
N LEU A 6 -17.61 25.97 20.72
CA LEU A 6 -17.58 24.77 21.56
C LEU A 6 -18.06 23.52 20.81
N ALA A 7 -19.11 23.67 19.97
CA ALA A 7 -19.62 22.60 19.11
C ALA A 7 -18.65 22.25 17.96
N ALA A 8 -17.97 23.25 17.39
CA ALA A 8 -16.98 23.04 16.33
C ALA A 8 -15.73 22.30 16.85
N THR A 9 -15.24 22.63 18.05
CA THR A 9 -14.13 21.89 18.67
C THR A 9 -14.51 20.47 19.06
N LEU A 10 -15.73 20.24 19.58
CA LEU A 10 -16.18 18.88 19.91
C LEU A 10 -16.38 18.03 18.65
N GLY A 11 -16.97 18.61 17.59
CA GLY A 11 -17.18 17.93 16.30
C GLY A 11 -15.86 17.61 15.60
N ALA A 12 -14.89 18.53 15.64
CA ALA A 12 -13.55 18.30 15.10
C ALA A 12 -12.82 17.15 15.82
N CYS A 13 -12.93 17.07 17.16
CA CYS A 13 -12.33 15.96 17.91
C CYS A 13 -12.95 14.59 17.57
N VAL A 14 -14.27 14.52 17.31
CA VAL A 14 -14.93 13.25 16.92
C VAL A 14 -14.50 12.81 15.50
N VAL A 15 -14.34 13.75 14.58
CA VAL A 15 -13.83 13.46 13.22
C VAL A 15 -12.36 13.05 13.25
N LEU A 16 -11.56 13.65 14.13
CA LEU A 16 -10.14 13.32 14.28
C LEU A 16 -9.92 11.93 14.87
N VAL A 17 -10.75 11.47 15.80
CA VAL A 17 -10.61 10.11 16.39
C VAL A 17 -10.99 9.00 15.41
N ALA A 18 -11.93 9.25 14.48
CA ALA A 18 -12.25 8.30 13.41
C ALA A 18 -11.20 8.28 12.27
N GLY A 19 -10.43 9.37 12.11
CA GLY A 19 -9.38 9.49 11.10
C GLY A 19 -8.00 8.98 11.52
N CYS A 20 -7.76 8.70 12.80
CA CYS A 20 -6.43 8.29 13.29
C CYS A 20 -6.06 6.82 13.01
N THR A 21 -6.98 5.99 12.49
CA THR A 21 -6.65 4.67 11.96
C THR A 21 -7.43 4.42 10.66
N THR A 22 -6.71 4.42 9.53
CA THR A 22 -7.00 3.57 8.36
C THR A 22 -8.48 3.31 8.00
N THR A 23 -9.30 4.33 7.68
CA THR A 23 -10.61 4.10 7.00
C THR A 23 -10.42 3.72 5.51
N GLU A 24 -9.23 3.23 5.14
CA GLU A 24 -8.76 2.68 3.87
C GLU A 24 -9.26 3.35 2.57
N GLN A 25 -8.53 4.41 2.23
CA GLN A 25 -8.20 5.00 0.91
C GLN A 25 -9.24 5.16 -0.20
N GLY A 26 -10.35 4.43 -0.29
CA GLY A 26 -11.35 4.58 -1.36
C GLY A 26 -12.58 5.36 -0.90
N ALA A 27 -13.23 4.88 0.16
CA ALA A 27 -14.46 5.48 0.69
C ALA A 27 -14.20 6.76 1.51
N GLY A 28 -13.00 6.87 2.09
CA GLY A 28 -12.57 8.02 2.89
C GLY A 28 -12.47 9.32 2.10
N TYR A 29 -11.96 9.31 0.85
CA TYR A 29 -11.78 10.57 0.10
C TYR A 29 -13.10 11.18 -0.36
N GLY A 30 -14.07 10.37 -0.78
CA GLY A 30 -15.38 10.87 -1.19
C GLY A 30 -16.15 11.48 -0.01
N THR A 31 -16.17 10.77 1.12
CA THR A 31 -16.87 11.21 2.33
C THR A 31 -16.21 12.43 2.98
N LEU A 32 -14.89 12.41 3.16
CA LEU A 32 -14.15 13.51 3.78
C LEU A 32 -14.13 14.75 2.87
N GLY A 33 -13.90 14.57 1.56
CA GLY A 33 -13.90 15.66 0.59
C GLY A 33 -15.27 16.32 0.47
N GLY A 34 -16.32 15.51 0.34
CA GLY A 34 -17.70 16.00 0.28
C GLY A 34 -18.13 16.68 1.58
N ALA A 35 -17.80 16.12 2.75
CA ALA A 35 -18.11 16.72 4.04
C ALA A 35 -17.37 18.04 4.27
N ALA A 36 -16.11 18.15 3.84
CA ALA A 36 -15.32 19.37 3.97
C ALA A 36 -15.89 20.50 3.09
N ILE A 37 -16.14 20.21 1.81
CA ILE A 37 -16.67 21.22 0.87
C ILE A 37 -18.11 21.60 1.24
N GLY A 38 -18.95 20.60 1.54
CA GLY A 38 -20.32 20.83 1.99
C GLY A 38 -20.38 21.55 3.34
N GLY A 39 -19.45 21.26 4.24
CA GLY A 39 -19.34 21.93 5.54
C GLY A 39 -18.90 23.39 5.44
N ALA A 40 -17.96 23.68 4.55
CA ALA A 40 -17.47 25.04 4.32
C ALA A 40 -18.55 25.97 3.73
N LEU A 41 -19.43 25.44 2.86
CA LEU A 41 -20.46 26.23 2.19
C LEU A 41 -21.83 26.20 2.89
N GLY A 42 -22.16 25.11 3.58
CA GLY A 42 -23.50 24.85 4.11
C GLY A 42 -23.56 24.43 5.58
N GLY A 43 -22.44 24.49 6.33
CA GLY A 43 -22.38 24.07 7.73
C GLY A 43 -22.68 22.58 7.91
N TRP A 44 -23.23 22.18 9.06
CA TRP A 44 -23.52 20.78 9.35
C TRP A 44 -24.48 20.10 8.34
N PRO A 45 -25.57 20.75 7.88
CA PRO A 45 -26.43 20.17 6.83
C PRO A 45 -25.68 19.94 5.52
N GLY A 46 -24.86 20.90 5.09
CA GLY A 46 -24.04 20.76 3.88
C GLY A 46 -22.98 19.66 4.03
N ALA A 47 -22.36 19.53 5.21
CA ALA A 47 -21.42 18.46 5.51
C ALA A 47 -22.10 17.07 5.43
N ALA A 48 -23.31 16.92 5.97
CA ALA A 48 -24.05 15.66 5.90
C ALA A 48 -24.43 15.27 4.47
N ILE A 49 -24.89 16.24 3.65
CA ILE A 49 -25.23 16.01 2.24
C ILE A 49 -23.98 15.66 1.44
N GLY A 50 -22.89 16.42 1.63
CA GLY A 50 -21.63 16.19 0.95
C GLY A 50 -21.00 14.84 1.34
N ALA A 51 -21.06 14.47 2.62
CA ALA A 51 -20.63 13.16 3.08
C ALA A 51 -21.46 12.04 2.44
N GLY A 52 -22.79 12.17 2.41
CA GLY A 52 -23.69 11.18 1.81
C GLY A 52 -23.45 11.00 0.31
N ALA A 53 -23.39 12.09 -0.44
CA ALA A 53 -23.11 12.05 -1.88
C ALA A 53 -21.72 11.47 -2.16
N GLY A 54 -20.71 11.91 -1.41
CA GLY A 54 -19.34 11.42 -1.53
C GLY A 54 -19.19 9.93 -1.16
N ALA A 55 -19.96 9.44 -0.18
CA ALA A 55 -20.02 8.01 0.16
C ALA A 55 -20.57 7.18 -1.01
N LEU A 56 -21.68 7.62 -1.60
CA LEU A 56 -22.33 6.89 -2.70
C LEU A 56 -21.41 6.83 -3.93
N THR A 57 -20.79 7.95 -4.30
CA THR A 57 -19.82 7.97 -5.40
C THR A 57 -18.58 7.14 -5.08
N GLY A 58 -18.06 7.23 -3.85
CA GLY A 58 -16.94 6.42 -3.40
C GLY A 58 -17.23 4.91 -3.45
N ALA A 59 -18.44 4.49 -3.12
CA ALA A 59 -18.86 3.10 -3.21
C ALA A 59 -18.92 2.59 -4.66
N LEU A 60 -19.42 3.41 -5.59
CA LEU A 60 -19.45 3.06 -7.02
C LEU A 60 -18.05 2.94 -7.62
N VAL A 61 -17.15 3.88 -7.30
CA VAL A 61 -15.76 3.85 -7.75
C VAL A 61 -15.01 2.69 -7.13
N GLY A 62 -15.22 2.40 -5.84
CA GLY A 62 -14.62 1.25 -5.16
C GLY A 62 -14.91 -0.06 -5.90
N ASN A 63 -16.16 -0.28 -6.32
CA ASN A 63 -16.54 -1.47 -7.08
C ASN A 63 -15.85 -1.57 -8.47
N ALA A 64 -15.56 -0.43 -9.12
CA ALA A 64 -14.83 -0.39 -10.39
C ALA A 64 -13.31 -0.56 -10.22
N VAL A 65 -12.75 -0.06 -9.12
CA VAL A 65 -11.33 -0.22 -8.77
C VAL A 65 -11.04 -1.68 -8.43
N GLU A 66 -11.89 -2.34 -7.66
CA GLU A 66 -11.71 -3.77 -7.33
C GLU A 66 -11.72 -4.64 -8.59
N GLN A 67 -12.63 -4.38 -9.53
CA GLN A 67 -12.60 -5.04 -10.84
C GLN A 67 -11.31 -4.77 -11.63
N SER A 68 -10.75 -3.56 -11.50
CA SER A 68 -9.50 -3.18 -12.14
C SER A 68 -8.30 -3.87 -11.49
N GLU A 69 -8.30 -3.99 -10.17
CA GLU A 69 -7.28 -4.71 -9.40
C GLU A 69 -7.33 -6.20 -9.68
N GLU A 70 -8.51 -6.84 -9.68
CA GLU A 70 -8.64 -8.24 -10.08
C GLU A 70 -8.11 -8.47 -11.50
N ARG A 71 -8.44 -7.59 -12.44
CA ARG A 71 -7.91 -7.65 -13.80
C ARG A 71 -6.39 -7.47 -13.82
N ASN A 72 -5.85 -6.55 -13.01
CA ASN A 72 -4.42 -6.31 -12.88
C ASN A 72 -3.70 -7.52 -12.30
N ILE A 73 -4.17 -8.09 -11.18
CA ILE A 73 -3.60 -9.30 -10.55
C ILE A 73 -3.67 -10.50 -11.49
N ARG A 74 -4.74 -10.64 -12.28
CA ARG A 74 -4.81 -11.68 -13.31
C ARG A 74 -3.81 -11.45 -14.45
N ALA A 75 -3.57 -10.20 -14.83
CA ALA A 75 -2.61 -9.83 -15.88
C ALA A 75 -1.15 -9.86 -15.39
N HIS A 76 -0.93 -9.62 -14.11
CA HIS A 76 0.35 -9.67 -13.41
C HIS A 76 0.18 -10.47 -12.11
N PRO A 77 0.22 -11.81 -12.20
CA PRO A 77 0.21 -12.65 -11.01
C PRO A 77 1.40 -12.29 -10.14
N LEU A 78 1.15 -12.02 -8.86
CA LEU A 78 2.23 -11.83 -7.91
C LEU A 78 3.12 -13.09 -7.92
N PRO A 79 4.46 -12.94 -7.87
CA PRO A 79 5.32 -14.09 -7.70
C PRO A 79 4.91 -14.86 -6.44
N PRO A 80 4.94 -16.20 -6.46
CA PRO A 80 4.58 -16.99 -5.28
C PRO A 80 5.44 -16.54 -4.09
N PRO A 81 4.85 -16.43 -2.89
CA PRO A 81 5.64 -16.13 -1.70
C PRO A 81 6.77 -17.17 -1.60
N PRO A 82 8.00 -16.75 -1.25
CA PRO A 82 9.11 -17.67 -1.14
C PRO A 82 8.73 -18.80 -0.17
N PRO A 83 9.01 -20.08 -0.49
CA PRO A 83 8.64 -21.18 0.38
C PRO A 83 9.26 -20.99 1.76
N PRO A 84 8.49 -21.10 2.86
CA PRO A 84 9.05 -21.11 4.21
C PRO A 84 10.03 -22.28 4.32
N GLY A 85 11.33 -21.99 4.35
CA GLY A 85 12.36 -23.01 4.53
C GLY A 85 12.77 -23.78 3.28
N ALA A 86 12.62 -23.23 2.05
CA ALA A 86 13.47 -23.73 0.96
C ALA A 86 14.92 -23.51 1.39
N SER A 87 15.66 -24.57 1.71
CA SER A 87 17.07 -24.57 2.09
C SER A 87 17.98 -24.22 0.90
N LEU A 88 17.57 -23.23 0.11
CA LEU A 88 18.41 -22.59 -0.88
C LEU A 88 19.54 -21.88 -0.10
N PRO A 89 20.79 -22.12 -0.47
CA PRO A 89 21.90 -21.44 0.18
C PRO A 89 21.72 -19.93 0.00
N TYR A 90 22.00 -19.18 1.06
CA TYR A 90 22.10 -17.74 1.00
C TYR A 90 23.29 -17.34 0.15
N GLY A 91 23.09 -16.33 -0.71
CA GLY A 91 24.18 -15.65 -1.38
C GLY A 91 25.14 -15.03 -0.37
N PHE A 92 26.37 -14.79 -0.80
CA PHE A 92 27.35 -14.09 0.02
C PHE A 92 27.24 -12.59 -0.23
N HIS A 93 27.35 -11.76 0.81
CA HIS A 93 27.42 -10.31 0.65
C HIS A 93 28.61 -9.93 -0.25
N ALA A 94 28.39 -9.02 -1.19
CA ALA A 94 29.47 -8.38 -1.94
C ALA A 94 29.98 -7.14 -1.20
N ASP A 95 31.13 -6.62 -1.63
CA ASP A 95 31.65 -5.32 -1.18
C ASP A 95 30.74 -4.14 -1.59
N ARG A 96 29.83 -4.36 -2.55
CA ARG A 96 28.88 -3.35 -3.02
C ARG A 96 27.46 -3.65 -2.53
N PRO A 97 26.74 -2.67 -1.95
CA PRO A 97 25.35 -2.85 -1.56
C PRO A 97 24.48 -3.14 -2.78
N GLY A 98 23.48 -4.01 -2.61
CA GLY A 98 22.61 -4.45 -3.70
C GLY A 98 23.24 -5.49 -4.63
N LEU A 99 24.50 -5.90 -4.40
CA LEU A 99 25.14 -6.97 -5.15
C LEU A 99 25.49 -8.12 -4.21
N VAL A 100 25.30 -9.34 -4.71
CA VAL A 100 25.57 -10.56 -3.95
C VAL A 100 26.25 -11.59 -4.83
N LYS A 101 27.02 -12.46 -4.20
CA LYS A 101 27.70 -13.58 -4.85
C LYS A 101 26.82 -14.82 -4.76
N SER A 102 26.61 -15.45 -5.92
CA SER A 102 25.91 -16.72 -6.00
C SER A 102 26.68 -17.82 -5.24
N PRO A 103 26.01 -18.64 -4.42
CA PRO A 103 26.62 -19.79 -3.74
C PRO A 103 27.14 -20.86 -4.71
N TRP A 104 26.63 -20.87 -5.94
CA TRP A 104 26.91 -21.88 -6.94
C TRP A 104 28.04 -21.48 -7.88
N ASN A 105 28.41 -20.21 -7.91
CA ASN A 105 29.55 -19.69 -8.65
C ASN A 105 30.22 -18.53 -7.89
N PRO A 106 31.00 -18.82 -6.84
CA PRO A 106 31.61 -17.78 -6.00
C PRO A 106 32.68 -16.94 -6.74
N ASN A 107 33.13 -17.38 -7.92
CA ASN A 107 34.06 -16.64 -8.78
C ASN A 107 33.36 -15.98 -9.98
N GLY A 108 32.04 -16.10 -10.07
CA GLY A 108 31.23 -15.57 -11.15
C GLY A 108 30.97 -14.06 -11.04
N PRO A 109 30.26 -13.50 -12.02
CA PRO A 109 29.78 -12.12 -11.97
C PRO A 109 28.82 -11.93 -10.80
N TRP A 110 28.77 -10.69 -10.30
CA TRP A 110 27.87 -10.30 -9.23
C TRP A 110 26.43 -10.32 -9.70
N VAL A 111 25.53 -10.82 -8.84
CA VAL A 111 24.10 -10.80 -9.09
C VAL A 111 23.52 -9.55 -8.43
N ASP A 112 22.84 -8.73 -9.21
CA ASP A 112 22.14 -7.55 -8.71
C ASP A 112 20.83 -7.97 -8.03
N VAL A 113 20.73 -7.64 -6.76
CA VAL A 113 19.58 -7.89 -5.88
C VAL A 113 18.98 -6.59 -5.36
N THR A 114 19.28 -5.47 -6.02
CA THR A 114 18.68 -4.18 -5.70
C THR A 114 17.17 -4.25 -5.88
N GLY A 115 16.41 -3.90 -4.84
CA GLY A 115 14.95 -3.97 -4.82
C GLY A 115 14.37 -5.31 -4.38
N PHE A 116 15.21 -6.31 -4.14
CA PHE A 116 14.79 -7.58 -3.55
C PHE A 116 14.89 -7.54 -2.02
N ALA A 117 13.88 -8.06 -1.32
CA ALA A 117 13.89 -8.14 0.14
C ALA A 117 14.88 -9.23 0.62
N PRO A 118 15.53 -9.08 1.80
CA PRO A 118 16.31 -10.17 2.39
C PRO A 118 15.46 -11.44 2.53
N GLY A 119 16.03 -12.60 2.19
CA GLY A 119 15.33 -13.88 2.16
C GLY A 119 14.46 -14.14 0.92
N SER A 120 14.42 -13.23 -0.05
CA SER A 120 13.77 -13.49 -1.35
C SER A 120 14.65 -14.36 -2.25
N VAL A 121 14.00 -15.07 -3.18
CA VAL A 121 14.68 -15.96 -4.13
C VAL A 121 15.11 -15.17 -5.36
N VAL A 122 16.39 -15.25 -5.70
CA VAL A 122 16.97 -14.63 -6.89
C VAL A 122 17.66 -15.71 -7.75
N ASN A 123 17.52 -15.58 -9.08
CA ASN A 123 18.17 -16.48 -10.03
C ASN A 123 19.55 -15.93 -10.40
N ASP A 124 20.57 -16.78 -10.32
CA ASP A 124 21.88 -16.47 -10.84
C ASP A 124 21.89 -16.63 -12.38
N PRO A 125 22.11 -15.56 -13.16
CA PRO A 125 22.08 -15.60 -14.62
C PRO A 125 23.21 -16.44 -15.22
N THR A 126 24.28 -16.72 -14.49
CA THR A 126 25.39 -17.55 -14.99
C THR A 126 25.19 -19.04 -14.78
N THR A 127 24.56 -19.43 -13.68
CA THR A 127 24.35 -20.86 -13.36
C THR A 127 22.92 -21.32 -13.62
N GLY A 128 21.98 -20.38 -13.81
CA GLY A 128 20.55 -20.65 -13.89
C GLY A 128 19.94 -21.15 -12.59
N ARG A 129 20.69 -21.12 -11.48
CA ARG A 129 20.27 -21.66 -10.19
C ARG A 129 19.75 -20.56 -9.27
N ASN A 130 18.78 -20.93 -8.46
CA ASN A 130 18.19 -20.02 -7.47
C ASN A 130 19.03 -20.00 -6.19
N PHE A 131 19.05 -18.86 -5.51
CA PHE A 131 19.65 -18.66 -4.19
C PHE A 131 18.88 -17.57 -3.42
N LEU A 132 19.12 -17.45 -2.10
CA LEU A 132 18.44 -16.45 -1.27
C LEU A 132 19.27 -15.17 -1.12
N VAL A 133 18.60 -14.03 -1.13
CA VAL A 133 19.22 -12.74 -0.77
C VAL A 133 19.61 -12.77 0.71
N PRO A 134 20.88 -12.53 1.07
CA PRO A 134 21.33 -12.46 2.45
C PRO A 134 20.86 -11.19 3.18
#